data_AF-W7BW66-F1
#
_entry.id   AF-W7BW66-F1
#
_cell.length_a   1.000
_cell.length_b   1.000
_cell.length_c   1.000
_cell.angle_alpha   90.00
_cell.angle_beta   90.00
_cell.angle_gamma   90.00
#
_symmetry.space_group_name_H-M   'P 1'
#
loop_
_entity.id
_entity.type
_entity.pdbx_description
1 polymer ?
#
loop_
_entity_poly.entity_id
_entity_poly.type
_entity_poly.pdbx_seq_one_letter_code
_entity_poly.pdbx_strand_id
1 'polypeptide(L)'
;MLHSFKPGKAKDLFNILDHVAIYVLIAGSYTPLVLITLQGSLGWTLFGVIWGLAATGIVYKCFLLGKWKLISTLFYLLMGWLVMIAIKPLYQTLEPVGFWMLVTGGIMFTVGAVFYSIPKVPYMHAIWHLFVIAGTGFMYFCILFYV
;
A
#
# COMPACT_ATOMS: atom_id res chain seq x y z
N MET A 1 9.06 16.14 -1.66
CA MET A 1 10.03 16.43 -2.75
C MET A 1 9.35 16.88 -4.04
N LEU A 2 8.36 16.15 -4.57
CA LEU A 2 7.65 16.52 -5.82
C LEU A 2 7.09 17.95 -5.82
N HIS A 3 6.45 18.37 -4.72
CA HIS A 3 5.80 19.68 -4.61
C HIS A 3 6.77 20.86 -4.61
N SER A 4 8.07 20.61 -4.46
CA SER A 4 9.11 21.65 -4.40
C SER A 4 9.74 21.96 -5.76
N PHE A 5 9.49 21.15 -6.79
CA PHE A 5 10.13 21.31 -8.11
C PHE A 5 9.26 22.09 -9.11
N LYS A 6 9.91 23.00 -9.85
CA LYS A 6 9.35 23.70 -11.01
C LYS A 6 9.02 22.70 -12.14
N PRO A 7 8.11 23.04 -13.08
CA PRO A 7 7.78 22.17 -14.22
C PRO A 7 9.04 21.83 -15.03
N GLY A 8 9.25 20.54 -15.32
CA GLY A 8 10.41 20.05 -16.05
C GLY A 8 10.66 18.54 -15.82
N LYS A 9 11.67 17.97 -16.50
CA LYS A 9 11.98 16.52 -16.46
C LYS A 9 12.15 15.96 -15.04
N ALA A 10 12.68 16.78 -14.11
CA ALA A 10 12.83 16.39 -12.71
C ALA A 10 11.47 16.17 -12.02
N LYS A 11 10.47 17.02 -12.28
CA LYS A 11 9.12 16.87 -11.72
C LYS A 11 8.42 15.62 -12.24
N ASP A 12 8.63 15.28 -13.51
CA ASP A 12 8.09 14.06 -14.09
C ASP A 12 8.72 12.80 -13.48
N LEU A 13 10.05 12.81 -13.26
CA LEU A 13 10.74 11.72 -12.56
C LEU A 13 10.23 11.56 -11.12
N PHE A 14 10.12 12.64 -10.36
CA PHE A 14 9.59 12.57 -9.00
C PHE A 14 8.12 12.15 -8.97
N ASN A 15 7.33 12.45 -10.00
CA ASN A 15 5.94 11.98 -10.10
C ASN A 15 5.91 10.45 -10.25
N ILE A 16 6.81 9.89 -11.06
CA ILE A 16 6.93 8.44 -11.22
C ILE A 16 7.37 7.80 -9.91
N LEU A 17 8.41 8.35 -9.27
CA LEU A 17 8.93 7.83 -7.98
C LEU A 17 7.87 7.84 -6.88
N ASP A 18 7.08 8.91 -6.78
CA ASP A 18 6.01 9.03 -5.79
C ASP A 18 4.94 7.93 -5.95
N HIS A 19 4.61 7.57 -7.19
CA HIS A 19 3.66 6.48 -7.46
C HIS A 19 4.29 5.09 -7.29
N VAL A 20 5.55 4.92 -7.68
CA VAL A 20 6.30 3.68 -7.49
C VAL A 20 6.45 3.36 -6.01
N ALA A 21 6.65 4.38 -5.17
CA ALA A 21 6.74 4.24 -3.73
C ALA A 21 5.50 3.58 -3.11
N ILE A 22 4.30 3.80 -3.66
CA ILE A 22 3.07 3.17 -3.16
C ILE A 22 3.11 1.64 -3.36
N TYR A 23 3.55 1.17 -4.53
CA TYR A 23 3.68 -0.28 -4.79
C TYR A 23 4.68 -0.93 -3.82
N VAL A 24 5.82 -0.27 -3.61
CA VAL A 24 6.86 -0.75 -2.70
C VAL A 24 6.39 -0.70 -1.25
N LEU A 25 5.67 0.34 -0.84
CA LEU A 25 5.10 0.47 0.50
C LEU A 25 4.15 -0.69 0.82
N ILE A 26 3.24 -1.02 -0.11
CA ILE A 26 2.30 -2.14 0.06
C ILE A 26 3.09 -3.45 0.17
N ALA A 27 3.98 -3.74 -0.78
CA ALA A 27 4.77 -4.98 -0.75
C ALA A 27 5.65 -5.10 0.50
N GLY A 28 6.27 -4.01 0.93
CA GLY A 28 7.09 -3.93 2.14
C GLY A 28 6.28 -4.20 3.41
N SER A 29 5.07 -3.66 3.50
CA SER A 29 4.19 -3.86 4.67
C SER A 29 3.76 -5.32 4.83
N TYR A 30 3.61 -6.05 3.73
CA TYR A 30 3.24 -7.46 3.74
C TYR A 30 4.40 -8.41 4.03
N THR A 31 5.63 -8.04 3.67
CA THR A 31 6.80 -8.90 3.75
C THR A 31 7.01 -9.53 5.15
N PRO A 32 7.03 -8.78 6.26
CA PRO A 32 7.18 -9.39 7.59
C PRO A 32 5.98 -10.25 7.98
N LEU A 33 4.75 -9.84 7.64
CA LEU A 33 3.53 -10.60 7.96
C LEU A 33 3.52 -11.98 7.28
N VAL A 34 3.90 -12.04 6.00
CA VAL A 34 3.84 -13.29 5.23
C VAL A 34 5.07 -14.18 5.48
N LEU A 35 6.25 -13.60 5.69
CA LEU A 35 7.49 -14.37 5.84
C LEU A 35 7.80 -14.75 7.30
N ILE A 36 7.42 -13.92 8.28
CA ILE A 36 7.70 -14.16 9.70
C ILE A 36 6.49 -14.74 10.41
N THR A 37 5.30 -14.15 10.23
CA THR A 37 4.11 -14.58 10.97
C THR A 37 3.46 -15.82 10.37
N LEU A 38 3.20 -15.80 9.05
CA LEU A 38 2.50 -16.90 8.39
C LEU A 38 3.41 -18.11 8.13
N GLN A 39 4.62 -17.82 7.63
CA GLN A 39 5.61 -18.81 7.19
C GLN A 39 5.03 -19.85 6.20
N GLY A 40 5.83 -20.86 5.86
CA GLY A 40 5.39 -21.98 5.03
C GLY A 40 5.02 -21.61 3.57
N SER A 41 4.34 -22.54 2.89
CA SER A 41 4.01 -22.41 1.46
C SER A 41 3.09 -21.23 1.16
N LEU A 42 2.11 -20.96 2.04
CA LEU A 42 1.17 -19.85 1.88
C LEU A 42 1.88 -18.50 1.99
N GLY A 43 2.77 -18.34 2.98
CA GLY A 43 3.57 -17.12 3.15
C GLY A 43 4.42 -16.79 1.92
N TRP A 44 5.17 -17.78 1.40
CA TRP A 44 5.98 -17.61 0.19
C TRP A 44 5.13 -17.37 -1.07
N THR A 45 3.97 -18.02 -1.19
CA THR A 45 3.06 -17.82 -2.32
C THR A 45 2.54 -16.37 -2.33
N LEU A 46 2.06 -15.87 -1.19
CA LEU A 46 1.60 -14.49 -1.08
C LEU A 46 2.73 -13.49 -1.31
N PHE A 47 3.91 -13.75 -0.75
CA PHE A 47 5.10 -12.93 -1.00
C PHE A 47 5.37 -12.79 -2.50
N GLY A 48 5.44 -13.92 -3.23
CA GLY A 48 5.69 -13.93 -4.67
C GLY A 48 4.60 -13.21 -5.47
N VAL A 49 3.32 -13.43 -5.13
CA VAL A 49 2.19 -12.77 -5.80
C VAL A 49 2.23 -11.25 -5.57
N ILE A 50 2.43 -10.79 -4.34
CA ILE A 50 2.43 -9.37 -3.99
C ILE A 50 3.62 -8.66 -4.63
N TRP A 51 4.82 -9.22 -4.54
CA TRP A 51 6.01 -8.65 -5.17
C TRP A 51 5.96 -8.71 -6.70
N GLY A 52 5.37 -9.77 -7.28
CA GLY A 52 5.14 -9.86 -8.72
C GLY A 52 4.18 -8.78 -9.22
N LEU A 53 3.08 -8.54 -8.50
CA LEU A 53 2.16 -7.42 -8.79
C LEU A 53 2.82 -6.06 -8.60
N ALA A 54 3.63 -5.89 -7.54
CA ALA A 54 4.39 -4.67 -7.31
C ALA A 54 5.34 -4.38 -8.48
N ALA A 55 6.16 -5.36 -8.88
CA ALA A 55 7.10 -5.21 -9.99
C ALA A 55 6.36 -4.89 -11.30
N THR A 56 5.26 -5.59 -11.59
CA THR A 56 4.44 -5.34 -12.77
C THR A 56 3.84 -3.94 -12.75
N GLY A 57 3.33 -3.48 -11.60
CA GLY A 57 2.78 -2.13 -11.42
C GLY A 57 3.83 -1.03 -11.59
N ILE A 58 5.05 -1.25 -11.10
CA ILE A 58 6.20 -0.36 -11.26
C ILE A 58 6.59 -0.24 -12.74
N VAL A 59 6.76 -1.38 -13.43
CA VAL A 59 7.06 -1.43 -14.86
C VAL A 59 5.98 -0.70 -15.65
N TYR A 60 4.71 -1.02 -15.41
CA TYR A 60 3.57 -0.35 -16.03
C TYR A 60 3.66 1.17 -15.86
N LYS A 61 3.96 1.64 -14.64
CA LYS A 61 4.00 3.08 -14.36
C LYS A 61 5.18 3.78 -15.05
N CYS A 62 6.35 3.14 -15.09
CA CYS A 62 7.53 3.67 -15.77
C CYS A 62 7.31 3.83 -17.29
N PHE A 63 6.61 2.88 -17.93
CA PHE A 63 6.41 2.91 -19.39
C PHE A 63 5.16 3.68 -19.84
N LEU A 64 4.08 3.72 -19.04
CA LEU A 64 2.78 4.27 -19.47
C LEU A 64 2.45 5.67 -18.91
N LEU A 65 3.41 6.35 -18.27
CA LEU A 65 3.44 7.79 -17.94
C LEU A 65 2.08 8.42 -17.52
N GLY A 66 1.28 7.66 -16.76
CA GLY A 66 0.06 8.17 -16.15
C GLY A 66 -1.16 8.33 -17.06
N LYS A 67 -1.19 7.72 -18.26
CA LYS A 67 -2.39 7.75 -19.12
C LYS A 67 -3.66 7.20 -18.45
N TRP A 68 -3.53 6.28 -17.49
CA TRP A 68 -4.66 5.61 -16.85
C TRP A 68 -4.54 5.65 -15.31
N LYS A 69 -4.85 6.80 -14.70
CA LYS A 69 -4.83 6.96 -13.23
C LYS A 69 -5.73 5.95 -12.51
N LEU A 70 -6.88 5.63 -13.11
CA LEU A 70 -7.89 4.72 -12.56
C LEU A 70 -7.37 3.27 -12.45
N ILE A 71 -6.61 2.81 -13.44
CA ILE A 71 -5.99 1.47 -13.43
C ILE A 71 -4.97 1.38 -12.29
N SER A 72 -4.13 2.40 -12.09
CA SER A 72 -3.16 2.40 -10.99
C SER A 72 -3.87 2.30 -9.63
N THR A 73 -4.94 3.05 -9.41
CA THR A 73 -5.73 2.99 -8.16
C THR A 73 -6.34 1.60 -7.93
N LEU A 74 -6.86 0.97 -8.98
CA LEU A 74 -7.38 -0.40 -8.94
C LEU A 74 -6.29 -1.41 -8.54
N PHE A 75 -5.10 -1.33 -9.13
CA PHE A 75 -3.97 -2.18 -8.76
C PHE A 75 -3.58 -2.02 -7.28
N TYR A 76 -3.56 -0.79 -6.76
CA TYR A 76 -3.27 -0.54 -5.34
C TYR A 76 -4.30 -1.18 -4.41
N LEU A 77 -5.58 -1.02 -4.74
CA LEU A 77 -6.68 -1.62 -3.97
C LEU A 77 -6.63 -3.14 -4.00
N LEU A 78 -6.43 -3.73 -5.19
CA LEU A 78 -6.31 -5.17 -5.34
C LEU A 78 -5.15 -5.73 -4.52
N MET A 79 -3.96 -5.13 -4.63
CA MET A 79 -2.80 -5.53 -3.85
C MET A 79 -3.05 -5.38 -2.34
N GLY A 80 -3.67 -4.27 -1.92
CA GLY A 80 -3.98 -4.01 -0.52
C GLY A 80 -4.99 -4.99 0.08
N TRP A 81 -5.86 -5.59 -0.73
CA TRP A 81 -6.88 -6.55 -0.28
C TRP A 81 -6.44 -8.01 -0.32
N LEU A 82 -5.26 -8.33 -0.89
CA LEU A 82 -4.76 -9.71 -0.91
C LEU A 82 -4.58 -10.32 0.49
N VAL A 83 -4.39 -9.50 1.53
CA VAL A 83 -4.35 -9.95 2.93
C VAL A 83 -5.62 -10.69 3.34
N MET A 84 -6.76 -10.42 2.71
CA MET A 84 -8.03 -11.11 3.01
C MET A 84 -7.95 -12.62 2.79
N ILE A 85 -7.09 -13.07 1.85
CA ILE A 85 -6.84 -14.50 1.61
C ILE A 85 -6.16 -15.14 2.83
N ALA A 86 -5.32 -14.38 3.53
CA ALA A 86 -4.57 -14.81 4.70
C ALA A 86 -5.24 -14.44 6.03
N ILE A 87 -6.48 -13.92 6.03
CA ILE A 87 -7.06 -13.34 7.24
C ILE A 87 -7.28 -14.37 8.36
N LYS A 88 -7.69 -15.59 7.99
CA LYS A 88 -7.90 -16.69 8.94
C LYS A 88 -6.59 -17.14 9.58
N PRO A 89 -5.52 -17.48 8.82
CA PRO A 89 -4.24 -17.80 9.44
C PRO A 89 -3.65 -16.62 10.23
N LEU A 90 -3.74 -15.39 9.73
CA LEU A 90 -3.28 -14.19 10.46
C LEU A 90 -3.99 -14.01 11.80
N TYR A 91 -5.30 -14.24 11.86
CA TYR A 91 -6.06 -14.17 13.11
C TYR A 91 -5.65 -15.25 14.11
N GLN A 92 -5.18 -16.41 13.64
CA GLN A 92 -4.75 -17.52 14.48
C GLN A 92 -3.30 -17.34 14.98
N THR A 93 -2.46 -16.64 14.22
CA THR A 93 -1.03 -16.49 14.52
C THR A 93 -0.70 -15.16 15.21
N LEU A 94 -1.44 -14.09 14.92
CA LEU A 94 -1.21 -12.78 15.56
C LEU A 94 -1.92 -12.71 16.90
N GLU A 95 -1.34 -11.95 17.84
CA GLU A 95 -2.07 -11.53 19.03
C GLU A 95 -3.31 -10.69 18.62
N PRO A 96 -4.40 -10.75 19.41
CA PRO A 96 -5.65 -10.03 19.09
C PRO A 96 -5.43 -8.53 18.87
N VAL A 97 -4.55 -7.90 19.63
CA VAL A 97 -4.25 -6.46 19.50
C VAL A 97 -3.54 -6.17 18.17
N GLY A 98 -2.53 -6.98 17.80
CA GLY A 98 -1.83 -6.87 16.51
C GLY A 98 -2.78 -7.07 15.33
N PHE A 99 -3.68 -8.06 15.40
CA PHE A 99 -4.69 -8.28 14.36
C PHE A 99 -5.62 -7.06 14.18
N TRP A 100 -6.11 -6.46 15.26
CA TRP A 100 -6.94 -5.26 15.16
C TRP A 100 -6.17 -4.03 14.66
N MET A 101 -4.87 -3.90 14.97
CA MET A 101 -4.01 -2.88 14.38
C MET A 101 -3.88 -3.07 12.86
N LEU A 102 -3.66 -4.30 12.40
CA LEU A 102 -3.61 -4.65 10.98
C LEU A 102 -4.92 -4.25 10.27
N VAL A 103 -6.06 -4.66 10.82
CA VAL A 103 -7.39 -4.37 10.27
C VAL A 103 -7.63 -2.85 10.23
N THR A 104 -7.32 -2.15 11.32
CA THR A 104 -7.49 -0.69 11.39
C THR A 104 -6.61 0.01 10.35
N GLY A 105 -5.36 -0.43 10.19
CA GLY A 105 -4.47 0.09 9.15
C GLY A 105 -5.04 -0.10 7.73
N GLY A 106 -5.58 -1.28 7.44
CA GLY A 106 -6.23 -1.58 6.15
C GLY A 106 -7.47 -0.73 5.87
N ILE A 107 -8.29 -0.50 6.91
CA ILE A 107 -9.45 0.40 6.83
C ILE A 107 -9.01 1.84 6.55
N MET A 108 -7.99 2.34 7.26
CA MET A 108 -7.48 3.70 7.04
C MET A 108 -7.00 3.91 5.60
N PHE A 109 -6.30 2.94 5.01
CA PHE A 109 -5.92 3.02 3.59
C PHE A 109 -7.11 3.02 2.65
N THR A 110 -8.12 2.18 2.91
CA THR A 110 -9.33 2.10 2.07
C THR A 110 -10.13 3.40 2.13
N VAL A 111 -10.34 3.94 3.34
CA VAL A 111 -11.01 5.23 3.55
C VAL A 111 -10.21 6.37 2.90
N GLY A 112 -8.88 6.36 3.05
CA GLY A 112 -8.01 7.31 2.35
C GLY A 112 -8.20 7.26 0.83
N ALA A 113 -8.28 6.06 0.23
CA ALA A 113 -8.49 5.90 -1.21
C ALA A 113 -9.83 6.49 -1.69
N VAL A 114 -10.87 6.46 -0.85
CA VAL A 114 -12.15 7.13 -1.13
C VAL A 114 -11.95 8.65 -1.19
N PHE A 115 -11.28 9.24 -0.20
CA PHE A 115 -11.00 10.69 -0.19
C PHE A 115 -10.13 11.12 -1.37
N TYR A 116 -9.13 10.32 -1.75
CA TYR A 116 -8.31 10.56 -2.94
C TYR A 116 -9.14 10.61 -4.23
N SER A 117 -10.22 9.83 -4.29
CA SER A 117 -11.08 9.70 -5.48
C SER A 117 -12.10 10.84 -5.62
N ILE A 118 -12.12 11.82 -4.71
CA ILE A 118 -13.04 12.97 -4.73
C ILE A 118 -12.28 14.23 -5.17
N PRO A 119 -12.19 14.52 -6.49
CA PRO A 119 -11.35 15.61 -7.01
C PRO A 119 -11.94 17.02 -6.81
N LYS A 120 -13.20 17.12 -6.38
CA LYS A 120 -13.97 18.40 -6.40
C LYS A 120 -13.93 19.19 -5.09
N VAL A 121 -13.32 18.67 -4.03
CA VAL A 121 -13.29 19.35 -2.72
C VAL A 121 -11.84 19.76 -2.39
N PRO A 122 -11.60 21.04 -1.99
CA PRO A 122 -10.26 21.49 -1.63
C PRO A 122 -9.69 20.68 -0.47
N TYR A 123 -8.36 20.52 -0.45
CA TYR A 123 -7.59 19.79 0.58
C TYR A 123 -7.82 18.28 0.68
N MET A 124 -8.66 17.65 -0.16
CA MET A 124 -8.87 16.19 -0.13
C MET A 124 -7.59 15.38 -0.30
N HIS A 125 -6.63 15.89 -1.08
CA HIS A 125 -5.33 15.25 -1.22
C HIS A 125 -4.50 15.29 0.08
N ALA A 126 -4.59 16.37 0.86
CA ALA A 126 -3.92 16.46 2.16
C ALA A 126 -4.57 15.53 3.18
N ILE A 127 -5.91 15.46 3.19
CA ILE A 127 -6.67 14.52 4.02
C ILE A 127 -6.26 13.08 3.68
N TRP A 128 -6.14 12.75 2.40
CA TRP A 128 -5.64 11.45 1.95
C TRP A 128 -4.27 11.12 2.56
N HIS A 129 -3.31 12.06 2.53
CA HIS A 129 -2.00 11.86 3.16
C HIS A 129 -2.10 11.54 4.66
N LEU A 130 -3.00 12.21 5.39
CA LEU A 130 -3.21 11.92 6.82
C LEU A 130 -3.69 10.48 7.05
N PHE A 131 -4.63 9.99 6.23
CA PHE A 131 -5.08 8.60 6.30
C PHE A 131 -3.99 7.60 5.93
N VAL A 132 -3.16 7.91 4.92
CA VAL A 132 -2.02 7.07 4.56
C VAL A 132 -1.01 7.00 5.70
N ILE A 133 -0.67 8.13 6.31
CA ILE A 133 0.26 8.19 7.46
C ILE A 133 -0.30 7.39 8.63
N ALA A 134 -1.56 7.59 8.99
CA ALA A 134 -2.22 6.85 10.06
C ALA A 134 -2.22 5.33 9.77
N GLY A 135 -2.61 4.93 8.55
CA GLY A 135 -2.61 3.54 8.12
C GLY A 135 -1.23 2.90 8.18
N THR A 136 -0.20 3.59 7.68
CA THR A 136 1.20 3.12 7.80
C THR A 136 1.68 3.05 9.25
N GLY A 137 1.24 3.96 10.11
CA GLY A 137 1.58 3.96 11.53
C GLY A 137 1.03 2.71 12.23
N PHE A 138 -0.25 2.39 12.00
CA PHE A 138 -0.85 1.16 12.54
C PHE A 138 -0.15 -0.10 12.03
N MET A 139 0.17 -0.17 10.74
CA MET A 139 0.91 -1.30 10.16
C MET A 139 2.31 -1.43 10.75
N TYR A 140 3.02 -0.31 10.92
CA TYR A 140 4.34 -0.28 11.51
C TYR A 140 4.33 -0.76 12.96
N PHE A 141 3.42 -0.26 13.80
CA PHE A 141 3.31 -0.69 15.20
C PHE A 141 2.80 -2.13 15.33
N CYS A 142 1.93 -2.58 14.41
CA CYS A 142 1.56 -3.99 14.32
C CYS A 142 2.80 -4.87 14.14
N ILE A 143 3.68 -4.52 13.19
CA ILE A 143 4.89 -5.29 12.91
C ILE A 143 5.88 -5.18 14.07
N LEU A 144 6.11 -3.97 14.60
CA LEU A 144 7.13 -3.72 15.62
C LEU A 144 6.85 -4.48 16.93
N PHE A 145 5.58 -4.61 17.32
CA PHE A 145 5.21 -5.17 18.61
C PHE A 145 4.65 -6.60 18.55
N TYR A 146 4.18 -7.06 17.39
CA TYR A 146 3.40 -8.31 17.29
C TYR A 146 3.86 -9.28 16.19
N VAL A 147 4.95 -8.99 15.47
CA VAL A 147 5.55 -9.85 14.44
C VAL A 147 7.00 -10.15 14.79
#